data_AF-A0A3N4JQ17-F1
#
_entry.id   AF-A0A3N4JQ17-F1
#
_cell.length_a   1.000
_cell.length_b   1.000
_cell.length_c   1.000
_cell.angle_alpha   90.00
_cell.angle_beta   90.00
_cell.angle_gamma   90.00
#
_symmetry.space_group_name_H-M   'P 1'
#
loop_
_entity.id
_entity.type
_entity.pdbx_description
1 polymer ?
#
loop_
_entity_poly.entity_id
_entity_poly.type
_entity_poly.pdbx_seq_one_letter_code
_entity_poly.pdbx_strand_id
1 'polypeptide(L)'
;MSSPNYHQVLLVRTYHHLVTALFRHLTSLHRNPITISRAVRQNTWNTLFHLICCAEDLYQIWRVEELHSLTALSAVLAKINAGPVRLGGDADGAEDVGFWGTVGHRAWAEELAKLITVGEGWVVKLVSAGVRG
;
A
#
# COMPACT_ATOMS: atom_id res chain seq x y z
N MET A 1 8.85 21.49 29.38
CA MET A 1 8.66 20.25 28.62
C MET A 1 7.97 20.64 27.32
N SER A 2 8.70 20.70 26.20
CA SER A 2 8.10 21.03 24.91
C SER A 2 7.19 19.88 24.49
N SER A 3 5.92 20.18 24.25
CA SER A 3 4.94 19.22 23.73
C SER A 3 5.52 18.58 22.45
N PRO A 4 5.51 17.25 22.30
CA PRO A 4 5.95 16.63 21.05
C PRO A 4 5.12 17.24 19.92
N ASN A 5 5.79 17.67 18.86
CA ASN A 5 5.14 18.23 17.69
C ASN A 5 4.19 17.16 17.13
N TYR A 6 2.89 17.30 17.40
CA TYR A 6 1.86 16.31 17.12
C TYR A 6 1.91 15.84 15.65
N HIS A 7 2.29 16.75 14.75
CA HIS A 7 2.51 16.48 13.33
C HIS A 7 3.62 15.45 13.09
N GLN A 8 4.77 15.59 13.74
CA GLN A 8 5.89 14.65 13.59
C GLN A 8 5.52 13.26 14.11
N VAL A 9 4.79 13.19 15.23
CA VAL A 9 4.32 11.92 15.78
C VAL A 9 3.35 11.23 14.83
N LEU A 10 2.39 11.97 14.26
CA LEU A 10 1.44 11.44 13.29
C LEU A 10 2.15 10.96 12.02
N LEU A 11 3.10 11.74 11.52
CA LEU A 11 3.89 11.41 10.34
C LEU A 11 4.64 10.10 10.51
N VAL A 12 5.45 9.98 11.58
CA VAL A 12 6.22 8.76 11.88
C VAL A 12 5.30 7.56 12.03
N ARG A 13 4.14 7.72 12.68
CA ARG A 13 3.14 6.64 12.82
C ARG A 13 2.59 6.19 11.46
N THR A 14 2.22 7.13 10.58
CA THR A 14 1.69 6.81 9.25
C THR A 14 2.73 6.07 8.40
N TYR A 15 3.98 6.55 8.38
CA TYR A 15 5.09 5.88 7.72
C TYR A 15 5.33 4.47 8.26
N HIS A 16 5.44 4.34 9.58
CA HIS A 16 5.71 3.07 10.23
C HIS A 16 4.60 2.06 9.96
N HIS A 17 3.33 2.48 10.06
CA HIS A 17 2.19 1.61 9.81
C HIS A 17 2.20 1.08 8.37
N LEU A 18 2.42 1.96 7.40
CA LEU A 18 2.39 1.61 5.99
C LEU A 18 3.55 0.71 5.57
N VAL A 19 4.78 1.04 6.00
CA VAL A 19 5.97 0.22 5.75
C VAL A 19 5.81 -1.16 6.39
N THR A 20 5.31 -1.23 7.62
CA THR A 20 5.09 -2.50 8.32
C THR A 20 4.03 -3.35 7.61
N ALA A 21 2.94 -2.74 7.16
CA ALA A 21 1.89 -3.43 6.43
C ALA A 21 2.41 -3.99 5.09
N LEU A 22 3.06 -3.16 4.27
CA LEU A 22 3.68 -3.58 3.00
C LEU A 22 4.68 -4.71 3.23
N PHE A 23 5.63 -4.53 4.15
CA PHE A 23 6.67 -5.53 4.42
C PHE A 23 6.08 -6.87 4.86
N ARG A 24 5.07 -6.85 5.75
CA ARG A 24 4.39 -8.06 6.21
C ARG A 24 3.72 -8.80 5.05
N HIS A 25 2.99 -8.10 4.20
CA HIS A 25 2.32 -8.70 3.05
C HIS A 25 3.33 -9.27 2.05
N LEU A 26 4.36 -8.49 1.67
CA LEU A 26 5.40 -8.93 0.74
C LEU A 26 6.16 -10.16 1.25
N THR A 27 6.53 -10.19 2.52
CA THR A 27 7.24 -11.33 3.12
C THR A 27 6.37 -12.60 3.13
N SER A 28 5.07 -12.46 3.36
CA SER A 28 4.12 -13.58 3.29
C SER A 28 4.03 -14.16 1.88
N LEU A 29 4.02 -13.29 0.86
CA LEU A 29 3.93 -13.69 -0.54
C LEU A 29 5.19 -14.38 -1.05
N HIS A 30 6.38 -13.91 -0.66
CA HIS A 30 7.64 -14.57 -1.01
C HIS A 30 7.72 -16.02 -0.52
N ARG A 31 7.10 -16.32 0.62
CA ARG A 31 7.07 -17.68 1.16
C ARG A 31 6.14 -18.61 0.39
N ASN A 32 5.14 -18.06 -0.31
CA ASN A 32 4.04 -18.80 -0.91
C ASN A 32 3.50 -18.17 -2.22
N PRO A 33 4.34 -17.82 -3.22
CA PRO A 33 3.89 -16.98 -4.33
C PRO A 33 2.92 -17.73 -5.29
N ILE A 34 3.07 -19.05 -5.41
CA ILE A 34 2.33 -19.88 -6.38
C ILE A 34 1.21 -20.69 -5.71
N THR A 35 1.21 -20.82 -4.38
CA THR A 35 0.23 -21.59 -3.60
C THR A 35 -1.02 -20.79 -3.23
N ILE A 36 -1.09 -19.51 -3.62
CA ILE A 36 -2.28 -18.67 -3.41
C ILE A 36 -3.44 -19.23 -4.25
N SER A 37 -4.45 -19.71 -3.55
CA SER A 37 -5.66 -20.23 -4.16
C SER A 37 -6.37 -19.13 -4.95
N ARG A 38 -7.07 -19.50 -6.01
CA ARG A 38 -7.86 -18.58 -6.84
C ARG A 38 -8.80 -17.69 -6.01
N ALA A 39 -9.41 -18.25 -4.96
CA ALA A 39 -10.29 -17.52 -4.04
C ALA A 39 -9.57 -16.40 -3.26
N VAL A 40 -8.25 -16.49 -3.09
CA VAL A 40 -7.45 -15.54 -2.29
C VAL A 40 -6.70 -14.53 -3.17
N ARG A 41 -6.59 -14.77 -4.48
CA ARG A 41 -5.87 -13.89 -5.42
C ARG A 41 -6.44 -12.48 -5.45
N GLN A 42 -7.76 -12.34 -5.54
CA GLN A 42 -8.40 -11.02 -5.57
C GLN A 42 -8.10 -10.22 -4.31
N ASN A 43 -8.23 -10.85 -3.13
CA ASN A 43 -7.93 -10.18 -1.87
C ASN A 43 -6.46 -9.80 -1.77
N THR A 44 -5.56 -10.67 -2.25
CA THR A 44 -4.11 -10.40 -2.28
C THR A 44 -3.80 -9.19 -3.16
N TRP A 45 -4.34 -9.18 -4.38
CA TRP A 45 -4.17 -8.08 -5.33
C TRP A 45 -4.73 -6.79 -4.76
N ASN A 46 -5.99 -6.79 -4.31
CA ASN A 46 -6.64 -5.60 -3.73
C ASN A 46 -5.83 -5.04 -2.56
N THR A 47 -5.31 -5.90 -1.68
CA THR A 47 -4.52 -5.48 -0.51
C THR A 47 -3.20 -4.84 -0.93
N LEU A 48 -2.42 -5.48 -1.81
CA LEU A 48 -1.15 -4.93 -2.27
C LEU A 48 -1.35 -3.63 -3.04
N PHE A 49 -2.31 -3.61 -3.96
CA PHE A 49 -2.64 -2.42 -4.75
C PHE A 49 -3.04 -1.26 -3.85
N HIS A 50 -3.93 -1.49 -2.88
CA HIS A 50 -4.33 -0.47 -1.91
C HIS A 50 -3.16 0.11 -1.12
N LEU A 51 -2.27 -0.75 -0.60
CA LEU A 51 -1.10 -0.31 0.15
C LEU A 51 -0.11 0.46 -0.73
N ILE A 52 0.07 0.05 -1.99
CA ILE A 52 0.88 0.76 -2.98
C ILE A 52 0.30 2.17 -3.24
N CYS A 53 -1.02 2.29 -3.44
CA CYS A 53 -1.65 3.60 -3.61
C CYS A 53 -1.50 4.49 -2.36
N CYS A 54 -1.61 3.92 -1.14
CA CYS A 54 -1.36 4.68 0.08
C CYS A 54 0.11 5.14 0.18
N ALA A 55 1.05 4.34 -0.31
CA ALA A 55 2.47 4.68 -0.32
C ALA A 55 2.77 5.81 -1.29
N GLU A 56 2.13 5.79 -2.46
CA GLU A 56 2.21 6.87 -3.41
C GLU A 56 1.64 8.17 -2.84
N ASP A 57 0.44 8.17 -2.27
CA ASP A 57 -0.16 9.36 -1.65
C ASP A 57 0.75 9.96 -0.57
N LEU A 58 1.26 9.11 0.34
CA LEU A 58 2.15 9.55 1.42
C LEU A 58 3.45 10.14 0.86
N TYR A 59 4.01 9.52 -0.17
CA TYR A 59 5.24 10.00 -0.80
C TYR A 59 5.04 11.31 -1.56
N GLN A 60 3.88 11.51 -2.21
CA GLN A 60 3.58 12.78 -2.87
C GLN A 60 3.46 13.92 -1.85
N ILE A 61 2.78 13.68 -0.71
CA ILE A 61 2.71 14.64 0.41
C ILE A 61 4.12 15.00 0.91
N TRP A 62 5.00 14.01 1.02
CA TRP A 62 6.40 14.24 1.37
C TRP A 62 7.15 15.06 0.32
N ARG A 63 6.98 14.72 -0.97
CA ARG A 63 7.68 15.35 -2.08
C ARG A 63 7.33 16.84 -2.23
N VAL A 64 6.09 17.23 -1.95
CA VAL A 64 5.65 18.64 -2.05
C VAL A 64 5.99 19.48 -0.82
N GLU A 65 6.74 18.94 0.15
CA GLU A 65 7.06 19.57 1.44
C GLU A 65 5.82 19.99 2.29
N GLU A 66 4.60 19.58 1.89
CA GLU A 66 3.36 19.76 2.65
C GLU A 66 3.21 18.77 3.82
N LEU A 67 4.33 18.27 4.36
CA LEU A 67 4.37 17.39 5.54
C LEU A 67 3.75 18.03 6.79
N HIS A 68 3.43 19.33 6.74
CA HIS A 68 2.73 20.07 7.77
C HIS A 68 1.20 19.96 7.68
N SER A 69 0.64 19.47 6.56
CA SER A 69 -0.81 19.33 6.38
C SER A 69 -1.35 18.13 7.17
N LEU A 70 -1.88 18.39 8.38
CA LEU A 70 -2.59 17.38 9.18
C LEU A 70 -3.73 16.74 8.41
N THR A 71 -4.42 17.51 7.58
CA THR A 71 -5.55 17.02 6.78
C THR A 71 -5.10 15.96 5.79
N ALA A 72 -4.00 16.22 5.07
CA ALA A 72 -3.46 15.27 4.10
C ALA A 72 -2.95 13.99 4.78
N LEU A 73 -2.19 14.12 5.87
CA LEU A 73 -1.69 12.97 6.65
C LEU A 73 -2.81 12.15 7.27
N SER A 74 -3.85 12.83 7.79
CA SER A 74 -5.02 12.16 8.36
C SER A 74 -5.83 11.44 7.29
N ALA A 75 -5.95 12.00 6.08
CA ALA A 75 -6.62 11.36 4.96
C ALA A 75 -5.90 10.07 4.53
N VAL A 76 -4.56 10.09 4.45
CA VAL A 76 -3.77 8.88 4.16
C VAL A 76 -3.94 7.84 5.26
N LEU A 77 -3.85 8.25 6.54
CA LEU A 77 -4.04 7.31 7.65
C LEU A 77 -5.47 6.71 7.66
N ALA A 78 -6.48 7.52 7.37
CA ALA A 78 -7.86 7.05 7.22
C ALA A 78 -7.99 6.06 6.06
N LYS A 79 -7.33 6.32 4.92
CA LYS A 79 -7.29 5.41 3.76
C LYS A 79 -6.66 4.07 4.13
N ILE A 80 -5.51 4.08 4.80
CA ILE A 80 -4.82 2.88 5.29
C ILE A 80 -5.75 2.06 6.21
N ASN A 81 -6.43 2.74 7.15
CA ASN A 81 -7.34 2.08 8.09
C ASN A 81 -8.64 1.55 7.45
N ALA A 82 -9.12 2.20 6.39
CA ALA A 82 -10.26 1.73 5.63
C ALA A 82 -9.96 0.40 4.91
N GLY A 83 -8.69 0.18 4.57
CA GLY A 83 -8.21 -1.04 3.94
C GLY A 83 -8.60 -1.14 2.46
N PRO A 84 -8.33 -2.28 1.82
CA PRO A 84 -8.55 -2.45 0.39
C PRO A 84 -10.05 -2.39 0.05
N VAL A 85 -10.39 -1.52 -0.90
CA VAL A 85 -11.71 -1.53 -1.53
C VAL A 85 -11.86 -2.86 -2.27
N ARG A 86 -12.98 -3.55 -2.06
CA ARG A 86 -13.35 -4.72 -2.86
C ARG A 86 -13.69 -4.24 -4.27
N LEU A 87 -12.68 -4.15 -5.13
CA LEU A 87 -12.89 -3.97 -6.56
C LEU A 87 -13.47 -5.30 -7.08
N GLY A 88 -14.78 -5.29 -7.33
CA GLY A 88 -15.57 -6.48 -7.63
C GLY A 88 -17.05 -6.13 -7.57
N GLY A 89 -17.51 -5.36 -8.56
CA GLY A 89 -18.87 -4.84 -8.67
C GLY A 89 -18.88 -3.32 -8.60
N ASP A 90 -19.08 -2.69 -9.76
CA ASP A 90 -19.55 -1.31 -9.92
C ASP A 90 -18.64 -0.17 -9.43
N ALA A 91 -17.32 -0.27 -9.69
CA ALA A 91 -16.46 0.91 -9.66
C ALA A 91 -16.50 1.59 -11.04
N ASP A 92 -17.46 2.49 -11.23
CA ASP A 92 -17.61 3.32 -12.43
C ASP A 92 -16.33 4.14 -12.67
N GLY A 93 -15.49 3.68 -13.61
CA GLY A 93 -14.28 4.39 -14.06
C GLY A 93 -12.92 3.80 -13.66
N ALA A 94 -12.86 2.66 -12.96
CA ALA A 94 -11.63 1.88 -12.91
C ALA A 94 -11.57 1.03 -14.19
N GLU A 95 -10.50 1.16 -14.99
CA GLU A 95 -10.15 0.17 -16.04
C GLU A 95 -10.49 -1.22 -15.54
N ASP A 96 -11.16 -2.02 -16.36
CA ASP A 96 -11.72 -3.33 -16.02
C ASP A 96 -10.64 -4.25 -15.41
N VAL A 97 -10.36 -4.09 -14.11
CA VAL A 97 -9.40 -4.90 -13.37
C VAL A 97 -10.11 -6.22 -13.13
N GLY A 98 -10.05 -7.07 -14.15
CA GLY A 98 -10.72 -8.36 -14.17
C GLY A 98 -10.44 -9.15 -12.89
N PHE A 99 -11.45 -9.90 -12.45
CA PHE A 99 -11.38 -10.68 -11.23
C PHE A 99 -10.20 -11.67 -11.25
N TRP A 100 -9.17 -11.44 -10.43
CA TRP A 100 -7.91 -12.20 -10.39
C TRP A 100 -8.09 -13.67 -9.98
N GLY A 101 -9.26 -14.04 -9.46
CA GLY A 101 -9.60 -15.43 -9.17
C GLY A 101 -9.89 -16.28 -10.40
N THR A 102 -10.27 -15.69 -11.53
CA THR A 102 -10.52 -16.44 -12.79
C THR A 102 -9.30 -16.45 -13.72
N VAL A 103 -8.31 -15.60 -13.45
CA VAL A 103 -7.08 -15.47 -14.25
C VAL A 103 -6.21 -16.74 -14.14
N GLY A 104 -5.60 -17.13 -15.27
CA GLY A 104 -4.69 -18.27 -15.35
C GLY A 104 -3.48 -18.14 -14.41
N HIS A 105 -2.91 -19.27 -13.97
CA HIS A 105 -1.80 -19.29 -13.00
C HIS A 105 -0.57 -18.50 -13.48
N ARG A 106 -0.26 -18.56 -14.78
CA ARG A 106 0.85 -17.82 -15.37
C ARG A 106 0.66 -16.31 -15.27
N ALA A 107 -0.48 -15.81 -15.73
CA ALA A 107 -0.80 -14.38 -15.67
C ALA A 107 -0.87 -13.87 -14.22
N TRP A 108 -1.39 -14.69 -13.29
CA TRP A 108 -1.33 -14.39 -11.87
C TRP A 108 0.11 -14.28 -11.35
N ALA A 109 0.99 -15.22 -11.71
CA ALA A 109 2.38 -15.19 -11.26
C ALA A 109 3.15 -13.97 -11.80
N GLU A 110 2.91 -13.61 -13.06
CA GLU A 110 3.50 -12.42 -13.70
C GLU A 110 3.02 -11.13 -13.02
N GLU A 111 1.72 -11.01 -12.72
CA GLU A 111 1.19 -9.85 -11.99
C GLU A 111 1.71 -9.78 -10.55
N LEU A 112 1.71 -10.91 -9.85
CA LEU A 112 2.18 -10.97 -8.48
C LEU A 112 3.64 -10.54 -8.37
N ALA A 113 4.50 -10.95 -9.32
CA ALA A 113 5.90 -10.53 -9.37
C ALA A 113 6.04 -9.01 -9.57
N LYS A 114 5.20 -8.39 -10.40
CA LYS A 114 5.17 -6.93 -10.57
C LYS A 114 4.77 -6.23 -9.29
N LEU A 115 3.68 -6.67 -8.65
CA LEU A 115 3.21 -6.09 -7.39
C LEU A 115 4.24 -6.21 -6.27
N ILE A 116 4.93 -7.35 -6.20
CA ILE A 116 6.03 -7.54 -5.25
C ILE A 116 7.13 -6.52 -5.51
N THR A 117 7.61 -6.42 -6.75
CA THR A 117 8.69 -5.50 -7.14
C THR A 117 8.33 -4.05 -6.83
N VAL A 118 7.11 -3.63 -7.17
CA VAL A 118 6.62 -2.27 -6.90
C VAL A 118 6.49 -2.02 -5.40
N GLY A 119 5.93 -2.97 -4.64
CA GLY A 119 5.79 -2.87 -3.20
C GLY A 119 7.13 -2.76 -2.47
N GLU A 120 8.12 -3.54 -2.87
CA GLU A 120 9.49 -3.46 -2.34
C GLU A 120 10.13 -2.10 -2.64
N GLY A 121 9.96 -1.60 -3.87
CA GLY A 121 10.41 -0.26 -4.24
C GLY A 121 9.80 0.83 -3.35
N TRP A 122 8.52 0.70 -2.99
CA TRP A 122 7.86 1.62 -2.06
C TRP A 122 8.39 1.51 -0.64
N VAL A 123 8.64 0.31 -0.13
CA VAL A 123 9.26 0.12 1.21
C VAL A 123 10.59 0.88 1.28
N VAL A 124 11.46 0.72 0.27
CA VAL A 124 12.76 1.42 0.23
C VAL A 124 12.59 2.94 0.19
N LYS A 125 11.70 3.45 -0.67
CA LYS A 125 11.44 4.90 -0.78
C LYS A 125 10.89 5.48 0.51
N LEU A 126 9.90 4.84 1.13
CA LEU A 126 9.26 5.33 2.35
C LEU A 126 10.19 5.28 3.56
N VAL A 127 10.99 4.22 3.72
CA VAL A 127 12.01 4.15 4.77
C VAL A 127 13.03 5.28 4.58
N SER A 128 13.48 5.52 3.35
CA SER A 128 14.44 6.61 3.06
C SER A 128 13.85 8.00 3.32
N ALA A 129 12.57 8.21 3.01
CA ALA A 129 11.86 9.46 3.28
C ALA A 129 11.63 9.68 4.78
N GLY A 130 11.24 8.64 5.51
CA GLY A 130 10.98 8.71 6.96
C GLY A 130 12.22 8.89 7.83
N VAL A 131 13.43 8.61 7.33
CA VAL A 131 14.70 8.89 8.04
C VAL A 131 15.14 10.36 7.88
N ARG A 132 14.65 11.07 6.85
CA ARG A 132 15.06 12.44 6.53
C ARG A 132 14.12 13.53 7.08
N GLY A 133 12.90 13.18 7.49
CA GLY A 133 11.92 14.09 8.08
C GLY A 133 11.92 14.06 9.59
#